data_AF-A0A7Y0EFC8-F1
#
_entry.id   AF-A0A7Y0EFC8-F1
#
_cell.length_a   1.000
_cell.length_b   1.000
_cell.length_c   1.000
_cell.angle_alpha   90.00
_cell.angle_beta   90.00
_cell.angle_gamma   90.00
#
_symmetry.space_group_name_H-M   'P 1'
#
loop_
_entity.id
_entity.type
_entity.pdbx_description
1 polymer ?
#
loop_
_entity_poly.entity_id
_entity_poly.type
_entity_poly.pdbx_seq_one_letter_code
_entity_poly.pdbx_strand_id
1 'polypeptide(L)'
;MIKNYLEKIQSNVYEQDLICNGSSIKEIEQCEKRLGLSLPIPLKELYEVFGKDKKILNTCNSFLSLKDLQIIDGLIVFNELIDKSRKYGALIEDSNKEDPKVKLQQENNASWYFEARNLSEYILNNIFWHGVNLMKFSAKIKIKEENLERNLQDILYKISDERKFSRGTKYSYYDKEEKVMAAYLHYEQILILGANDKSKLQEVECNIKVRLGDIKNKLAKDSISNQTKSNVKNRMKLLKKALDSIDQVISNSEKADRNEVNTEISLIESKLNIKLPEALREFYLRYNKTKYMLNAFYIFKSFHELAIEDGILQIGYSNEQTEKYGIYVNDLSNEVINVKVKESNNISDWSIYEELTKYIINSVVFQAINVLEASVVLEDSEIVLEEYFTPLYYGEEKDIKRISYISNDGHILALHFIDENIIYFGAVEDKILNEFEEKIGDINWLIHAGEDSDKYTVVLSFTEAWGDWNDKMIEV
;
A
#
# COMPACT_ATOMS: atom_id res chain seq x y z
N MET A 1 32.11 16.55 1.93
CA MET A 1 31.67 15.87 3.16
C MET A 1 31.03 14.52 2.83
N ILE A 2 29.97 14.50 2.02
CA ILE A 2 29.22 13.30 1.63
C ILE A 2 29.28 12.98 0.14
N LYS A 3 29.84 13.87 -0.70
CA LYS A 3 29.92 13.71 -2.17
C LYS A 3 30.38 12.34 -2.65
N ASN A 4 31.49 11.81 -2.14
CA ASN A 4 32.01 10.50 -2.56
C ASN A 4 31.00 9.36 -2.31
N TYR A 5 30.23 9.43 -1.22
CA TYR A 5 29.19 8.43 -0.94
C TYR A 5 28.01 8.58 -1.90
N LEU A 6 27.62 9.82 -2.23
CA LEU A 6 26.55 10.10 -3.20
C LEU A 6 26.92 9.59 -4.61
N GLU A 7 28.16 9.83 -5.06
CA GLU A 7 28.66 9.34 -6.34
C GLU A 7 28.69 7.79 -6.39
N LYS A 8 29.07 7.14 -5.27
CA LYS A 8 28.98 5.68 -5.13
C LYS A 8 27.55 5.17 -5.25
N ILE A 9 26.59 5.81 -4.58
CA ILE A 9 25.17 5.47 -4.68
C ILE A 9 24.70 5.59 -6.15
N GLN A 10 25.06 6.67 -6.84
CA GLN A 10 24.71 6.87 -8.25
C GLN A 10 25.23 5.74 -9.13
N SER A 11 26.52 5.40 -8.99
CA SER A 11 27.16 4.32 -9.74
C SER A 11 26.45 2.98 -9.52
N ASN A 12 26.14 2.67 -8.26
CA ASN A 12 25.49 1.41 -7.89
C ASN A 12 24.05 1.32 -8.39
N VAL A 13 23.29 2.41 -8.36
CA VAL A 13 21.90 2.40 -8.83
C VAL A 13 21.82 2.23 -10.36
N TYR A 14 22.73 2.85 -11.12
CA TYR A 14 22.61 2.90 -12.59
C TYR A 14 23.47 1.91 -13.39
N GLU A 15 24.41 1.19 -12.76
CA GLU A 15 25.32 0.22 -13.43
C GLU A 15 26.07 0.80 -14.65
N GLN A 16 26.29 2.11 -14.72
CA GLN A 16 26.89 2.80 -15.87
C GLN A 16 27.94 3.81 -15.43
N ASP A 17 28.86 4.14 -16.34
CA ASP A 17 29.77 5.27 -16.19
C ASP A 17 28.96 6.54 -15.88
N LEU A 18 29.33 7.22 -14.81
CA LEU A 18 28.69 8.40 -14.22
C LEU A 18 27.97 9.28 -15.27
N ILE A 19 26.66 9.09 -15.43
CA ILE A 19 25.85 10.07 -16.13
C ILE A 19 25.78 11.27 -15.20
N CYS A 20 26.49 12.34 -15.55
CA CYS A 20 26.52 13.58 -14.77
C CYS A 20 25.13 14.24 -14.80
N ASN A 21 24.25 13.79 -13.91
CA ASN A 21 22.90 14.32 -13.68
C ASN A 21 22.90 15.40 -12.58
N GLY A 22 24.05 16.04 -12.38
CA GLY A 22 24.26 17.12 -11.43
C GLY A 22 23.73 18.47 -11.89
N SER A 23 23.38 19.30 -10.92
CA SER A 23 23.35 20.75 -11.11
C SER A 23 24.78 21.28 -11.21
N SER A 24 25.00 22.21 -12.13
CA SER A 24 26.27 22.92 -12.27
C SER A 24 26.49 23.87 -11.08
N ILE A 25 27.75 24.19 -10.81
CA ILE A 25 28.12 25.18 -9.78
C ILE A 25 27.39 26.51 -10.02
N LYS A 26 27.25 26.95 -11.27
CA LYS A 26 26.51 28.18 -11.62
C LYS A 26 25.03 28.12 -11.24
N GLU A 27 24.37 26.96 -11.39
CA GLU A 27 22.97 26.79 -10.97
C GLU A 27 22.84 26.86 -9.45
N ILE A 28 23.81 26.30 -8.71
CA ILE A 28 23.87 26.37 -7.24
C ILE A 28 24.11 27.82 -6.79
N GLU A 29 25.07 28.53 -7.38
CA GLU A 29 25.35 29.95 -7.08
C GLU A 29 24.14 30.86 -7.37
N GLN A 30 23.38 30.57 -8.44
CA GLN A 30 22.13 31.28 -8.73
C GLN A 30 21.07 31.03 -7.66
N CYS A 31 20.97 29.81 -7.15
CA CYS A 31 20.10 29.47 -6.04
C CYS A 31 20.52 30.21 -4.75
N GLU A 32 21.80 30.20 -4.42
CA GLU A 32 22.36 30.94 -3.27
C GLU A 32 22.06 32.43 -3.36
N LYS A 33 22.29 33.03 -4.54
CA LYS A 33 21.96 34.44 -4.79
C LYS A 33 20.47 34.73 -4.64
N ARG A 34 19.60 33.81 -5.09
CA ARG A 34 18.13 33.94 -4.96
C ARG A 34 17.69 33.86 -3.51
N LEU A 35 18.27 32.96 -2.72
CA LEU A 35 17.94 32.77 -1.31
C LEU A 35 18.61 33.82 -0.39
N GLY A 36 19.63 34.53 -0.89
CA GLY A 36 20.38 35.52 -0.12
C GLY A 36 21.31 34.90 0.93
N LEU A 37 21.69 33.63 0.76
CA LEU A 37 22.56 32.89 1.68
C LEU A 37 23.41 31.85 0.93
N SER A 38 24.44 31.33 1.58
CA SER A 38 25.16 30.16 1.09
C SER A 38 24.49 28.87 1.52
N LEU A 39 24.30 27.93 0.58
CA LEU A 39 23.77 26.62 0.89
C LEU A 39 24.77 25.83 1.76
N PRO A 40 24.30 25.07 2.76
CA PRO A 40 25.14 24.12 3.49
C PRO A 40 25.86 23.14 2.57
N ILE A 41 27.09 22.74 2.91
CA ILE A 41 27.93 21.86 2.09
C ILE A 41 27.21 20.56 1.69
N PRO A 42 26.51 19.84 2.60
CA PRO A 42 25.79 18.63 2.23
C PRO A 42 24.71 18.83 1.15
N LEU A 43 24.02 19.99 1.14
CA LEU A 43 23.04 20.29 0.09
C LEU A 43 23.73 20.61 -1.24
N LYS A 44 24.84 21.35 -1.22
CA LYS A 44 25.63 21.60 -2.44
C LYS A 44 26.05 20.29 -3.09
N GLU A 45 26.60 19.37 -2.29
CA GLU A 45 27.06 18.06 -2.76
C GLU A 45 25.90 17.19 -3.26
N LEU A 46 24.74 17.23 -2.58
CA LEU A 46 23.52 16.58 -3.07
C LEU A 46 23.14 17.05 -4.48
N TYR A 47 23.02 18.37 -4.69
CA TYR A 47 22.61 18.90 -5.98
C TYR A 47 23.71 18.79 -7.03
N GLU A 48 24.98 18.82 -6.66
CA GLU A 48 26.09 18.60 -7.58
C GLU A 48 26.08 17.17 -8.15
N VAL A 49 25.65 16.16 -7.37
CA VAL A 49 25.59 14.77 -7.85
C VAL A 49 24.23 14.44 -8.50
N PHE A 50 23.12 14.87 -7.89
CA PHE A 50 21.77 14.41 -8.25
C PHE A 50 20.82 15.53 -8.69
N GLY A 51 21.25 16.78 -8.80
CA GLY A 51 20.34 17.93 -8.94
C GLY A 51 19.41 17.94 -10.17
N LYS A 52 19.68 17.11 -11.19
CA LYS A 52 18.82 16.87 -12.36
C LYS A 52 18.25 15.45 -12.39
N ASP A 53 18.66 14.58 -11.46
CA ASP A 53 18.20 13.21 -11.33
C ASP A 53 16.85 13.16 -10.60
N LYS A 54 15.78 13.40 -11.35
CA LYS A 54 14.42 13.34 -10.79
C LYS A 54 14.05 11.98 -10.22
N LYS A 55 14.68 10.90 -10.71
CA LYS A 55 14.35 9.54 -10.27
C LYS A 55 14.85 9.34 -8.84
N ILE A 56 16.13 9.60 -8.59
CA ILE A 56 16.70 9.53 -7.24
C ILE A 56 16.10 10.57 -6.30
N LEU A 57 15.87 11.80 -6.76
CA LEU A 57 15.38 12.86 -5.87
C LEU A 57 13.90 12.70 -5.45
N ASN A 58 13.12 11.82 -6.10
CA ASN A 58 11.67 11.70 -5.86
C ASN A 58 11.19 10.26 -5.61
N THR A 59 12.07 9.32 -5.23
CA THR A 59 11.67 7.91 -5.07
C THR A 59 10.71 7.69 -3.90
N CYS A 60 11.03 8.17 -2.70
CA CYS A 60 10.22 7.92 -1.50
C CYS A 60 9.76 9.22 -0.84
N ASN A 61 10.65 10.21 -0.76
CA ASN A 61 10.31 11.60 -0.51
C ASN A 61 10.86 12.46 -1.66
N SER A 62 10.43 13.71 -1.74
CA SER A 62 10.82 14.66 -2.77
C SER A 62 11.86 15.63 -2.22
N PHE A 63 13.10 15.51 -2.68
CA PHE A 63 14.07 16.58 -2.56
C PHE A 63 13.70 17.69 -3.54
N LEU A 64 13.42 18.87 -3.01
CA LEU A 64 13.01 20.03 -3.79
C LEU A 64 14.10 20.40 -4.79
N SER A 65 13.72 20.89 -5.98
CA SER A 65 14.71 21.37 -6.93
C SER A 65 15.36 22.67 -6.43
N LEU A 66 16.52 23.04 -6.99
CA LEU A 66 17.17 24.32 -6.67
C LEU A 66 16.25 25.54 -6.89
N LYS A 67 15.22 25.44 -7.74
CA LYS A 67 14.25 26.53 -7.95
C LYS A 67 13.17 26.57 -6.88
N ASP A 68 12.86 25.42 -6.29
CA ASP A 68 11.77 25.24 -5.33
C ASP A 68 12.24 25.33 -3.86
N LEU A 69 13.56 25.33 -3.63
CA LEU A 69 14.13 25.66 -2.33
C LEU A 69 13.62 27.01 -1.84
N GLN A 70 13.19 27.05 -0.59
CA GLN A 70 12.59 28.22 0.06
C GLN A 70 13.04 28.34 1.51
N ILE A 71 12.92 29.56 2.05
CA ILE A 71 13.16 29.83 3.46
C ILE A 71 11.82 29.97 4.17
N ILE A 72 11.59 29.13 5.18
CA ILE A 72 10.39 29.17 6.03
C ILE A 72 10.85 29.13 7.48
N ASP A 73 10.42 30.11 8.30
CA ASP A 73 10.70 30.19 9.74
C ASP A 73 12.20 30.09 10.12
N GLY A 74 13.09 30.59 9.25
CA GLY A 74 14.53 30.50 9.46
C GLY A 74 15.15 29.14 9.10
N LEU A 75 14.44 28.30 8.32
CA LEU A 75 14.93 27.05 7.77
C LEU A 75 14.96 27.06 6.25
N ILE A 76 16.00 26.48 5.66
CA ILE A 76 16.01 26.14 4.22
C ILE A 76 15.22 24.84 4.08
N VAL A 77 14.00 24.93 3.55
CA VAL A 77 13.19 23.74 3.26
C VAL A 77 13.71 23.10 1.99
N PHE A 78 14.12 21.83 2.08
CA PHE A 78 14.82 21.12 1.01
C PHE A 78 14.23 19.76 0.66
N ASN A 79 13.37 19.21 1.51
CA ASN A 79 12.74 17.92 1.28
C ASN A 79 11.30 17.92 1.82
N GLU A 80 10.41 17.19 1.17
CA GLU A 80 9.02 16.98 1.58
C GLU A 80 8.57 15.56 1.25
N LEU A 81 7.57 15.04 1.96
CA LEU A 81 6.91 13.81 1.52
C LEU A 81 6.14 14.05 0.21
N ILE A 82 5.92 13.00 -0.57
CA ILE A 82 5.27 13.08 -1.88
C ILE A 82 3.83 13.63 -1.76
N ASP A 83 3.13 13.26 -0.69
CA ASP A 83 1.79 13.73 -0.32
C ASP A 83 1.80 15.15 0.31
N LYS A 84 2.99 15.72 0.55
CA LYS A 84 3.23 17.01 1.22
C LYS A 84 2.79 17.05 2.68
N SER A 85 2.52 15.90 3.30
CA SER A 85 2.10 15.82 4.71
C SER A 85 3.22 16.19 5.68
N ARG A 86 4.48 16.20 5.24
CA ARG A 86 5.64 16.64 6.03
C ARG A 86 6.67 17.39 5.20
N LYS A 87 7.32 18.37 5.82
CA LYS A 87 8.44 19.14 5.26
C LYS A 87 9.66 19.01 6.15
N TYR A 88 10.84 19.07 5.55
CA TYR A 88 12.12 19.00 6.24
C TYR A 88 12.97 20.21 5.89
N GLY A 89 13.53 20.84 6.91
CA GLY A 89 14.28 22.08 6.80
C GLY A 89 15.60 22.03 7.56
N ALA A 90 16.63 22.67 7.00
CA ALA A 90 17.92 22.88 7.65
C ALA A 90 17.96 24.26 8.31
N LEU A 91 18.36 24.34 9.59
CA LEU A 91 18.41 25.61 10.33
C LEU A 91 19.44 26.60 9.74
N ILE A 92 19.00 27.82 9.41
CA ILE A 92 19.86 28.87 8.85
C ILE A 92 20.80 29.45 9.90
N GLU A 93 20.38 29.58 11.16
CA GLU A 93 21.28 30.06 12.23
C GLU A 93 22.49 29.14 12.42
N ASP A 94 22.32 27.86 12.08
CA ASP A 94 23.38 26.86 12.03
C ASP A 94 24.07 26.80 10.66
N SER A 95 23.70 27.59 9.64
CA SER A 95 24.32 27.54 8.30
C SER A 95 25.77 28.01 8.28
N ASN A 96 26.20 28.73 9.31
CA ASN A 96 27.62 29.03 9.56
C ASN A 96 28.40 27.79 10.02
N LYS A 97 27.71 26.71 10.44
CA LYS A 97 28.29 25.39 10.62
C LYS A 97 28.23 24.66 9.29
N GLU A 98 29.30 23.93 8.99
CA GLU A 98 29.40 23.16 7.74
C GLU A 98 28.26 22.14 7.57
N ASP A 99 27.64 21.71 8.67
CA ASP A 99 26.64 20.65 8.70
C ASP A 99 25.53 20.96 9.74
N PRO A 100 24.47 21.70 9.35
CA PRO A 100 23.43 22.17 10.26
C PRO A 100 22.48 21.04 10.67
N LYS A 101 21.66 21.29 11.70
CA LYS A 101 20.60 20.38 12.13
C LYS A 101 19.41 20.40 11.17
N VAL A 102 18.68 19.29 11.13
CA VAL A 102 17.43 19.13 10.38
C VAL A 102 16.24 19.13 11.33
N LYS A 103 15.19 19.86 10.94
CA LYS A 103 13.88 19.81 11.58
C LYS A 103 12.82 19.33 10.61
N LEU A 104 11.76 18.73 11.15
CA LEU A 104 10.55 18.34 10.43
C LEU A 104 9.37 19.22 10.84
N GLN A 105 8.45 19.47 9.92
CA GLN A 105 7.15 20.07 10.18
C GLN A 105 6.08 19.15 9.61
N GLN A 106 5.04 18.86 10.40
CA GLN A 106 3.86 18.12 9.96
C GLN A 106 2.83 19.06 9.35
N GLU A 107 2.02 18.56 8.42
CA GLU A 107 0.90 19.29 7.86
C GLU A 107 -0.06 19.77 8.95
N ASN A 108 -0.56 21.00 8.82
CA ASN A 108 -1.41 21.69 9.80
C ASN A 108 -0.75 22.00 11.15
N ASN A 109 0.56 21.74 11.31
CA ASN A 109 1.29 22.09 12.52
C ASN A 109 2.23 23.27 12.26
N ALA A 110 2.05 24.35 13.02
CA ALA A 110 2.93 25.51 12.94
C ALA A 110 4.34 25.23 13.51
N SER A 111 4.52 24.17 14.30
CA SER A 111 5.75 23.89 15.02
C SER A 111 6.72 22.98 14.25
N TRP A 112 8.02 23.29 14.37
CA TRP A 112 9.12 22.50 13.84
C TRP A 112 9.74 21.60 14.92
N TYR A 113 9.82 20.30 14.67
CA TYR A 113 10.39 19.30 15.56
C TYR A 113 11.78 18.88 15.11
N PHE A 114 12.64 18.45 16.03
CA PHE A 114 13.98 18.00 15.71
C PHE A 114 13.94 16.63 15.03
N GLU A 115 14.56 16.51 13.85
CA GLU A 115 14.62 15.26 13.07
C GLU A 115 16.03 14.66 13.10
N ALA A 116 17.05 15.44 12.74
CA ALA A 116 18.43 14.95 12.68
C ALA A 116 19.42 15.99 13.19
N ARG A 117 20.51 15.51 13.79
CA ARG A 117 21.58 16.37 14.31
C ARG A 117 22.40 17.00 13.19
N ASN A 118 22.53 16.28 12.08
CA ASN A 118 23.41 16.59 10.98
C ASN A 118 22.66 16.44 9.66
N LEU A 119 22.75 17.44 8.79
CA LEU A 119 22.15 17.45 7.47
C LEU A 119 22.79 16.39 6.56
N SER A 120 24.10 16.20 6.69
CA SER A 120 24.86 15.17 5.99
C SER A 120 24.29 13.76 6.24
N GLU A 121 24.00 13.44 7.50
CA GLU A 121 23.39 12.17 7.94
C GLU A 121 22.01 11.99 7.33
N TYR A 122 21.17 13.02 7.45
CA TYR A 122 19.80 12.99 6.93
C TYR A 122 19.79 12.75 5.41
N ILE A 123 20.62 13.49 4.67
CA ILE A 123 20.71 13.36 3.21
C ILE A 123 21.22 11.96 2.85
N LEU A 124 22.30 11.50 3.46
CA LEU A 124 22.86 10.19 3.15
C LEU A 124 21.84 9.08 3.39
N ASN A 125 21.19 9.04 4.56
CA ASN A 125 20.22 7.99 4.87
C ASN A 125 19.01 7.99 3.92
N ASN A 126 18.51 9.17 3.53
CA ASN A 126 17.38 9.25 2.61
C ASN A 126 17.78 8.89 1.17
N ILE A 127 18.92 9.36 0.68
CA ILE A 127 19.41 9.01 -0.66
C ILE A 127 19.77 7.52 -0.73
N PHE A 128 20.28 6.95 0.36
CA PHE A 128 20.49 5.51 0.45
C PHE A 128 19.19 4.72 0.35
N TRP A 129 18.19 5.14 1.11
CA TRP A 129 16.85 4.58 1.07
C TRP A 129 16.25 4.68 -0.34
N HIS A 130 16.42 5.81 -1.02
CA HIS A 130 16.01 5.97 -2.41
C HIS A 130 16.76 5.02 -3.34
N GLY A 131 18.08 4.90 -3.18
CA GLY A 131 18.91 4.00 -3.97
C GLY A 131 18.47 2.54 -3.85
N VAL A 132 18.31 2.04 -2.62
CA VAL A 132 17.76 0.69 -2.35
C VAL A 132 16.41 0.50 -3.05
N ASN A 133 15.54 1.52 -3.03
CA ASN A 133 14.23 1.45 -3.67
C ASN A 133 14.29 1.44 -5.20
N LEU A 134 15.33 2.00 -5.82
CA LEU A 134 15.50 2.04 -7.26
C LEU A 134 16.26 0.84 -7.85
N MET A 135 16.98 0.08 -7.04
CA MET A 135 17.70 -1.12 -7.52
C MET A 135 16.75 -2.20 -8.03
N LYS A 136 17.21 -2.94 -9.04
CA LYS A 136 16.40 -3.92 -9.79
C LYS A 136 15.83 -5.02 -8.91
N PHE A 137 16.62 -5.52 -7.97
CA PHE A 137 16.20 -6.55 -7.03
C PHE A 137 16.20 -6.00 -5.61
N SER A 138 15.26 -6.48 -4.79
CA SER A 138 15.27 -6.21 -3.36
C SER A 138 14.83 -7.38 -2.53
N ALA A 139 15.33 -7.45 -1.32
CA ALA A 139 14.88 -8.37 -0.29
C ALA A 139 14.59 -7.59 1.01
N LYS A 140 13.72 -8.15 1.85
CA LYS A 140 13.42 -7.61 3.19
C LYS A 140 13.63 -8.72 4.21
N ILE A 141 14.17 -8.37 5.38
CA ILE A 141 14.28 -9.25 6.55
C ILE A 141 13.85 -8.49 7.79
N LYS A 142 13.06 -9.14 8.65
CA LYS A 142 12.82 -8.67 10.01
C LYS A 142 13.99 -9.10 10.91
N ILE A 143 14.73 -8.14 11.46
CA ILE A 143 15.89 -8.39 12.30
C ILE A 143 16.03 -7.30 13.36
N LYS A 144 16.22 -7.72 14.62
CA LYS A 144 16.51 -6.79 15.72
C LYS A 144 17.89 -6.16 15.54
N GLU A 145 18.05 -4.90 15.93
CA GLU A 145 19.31 -4.16 15.79
C GLU A 145 20.49 -4.87 16.46
N GLU A 146 20.27 -5.48 17.62
CA GLU A 146 21.29 -6.28 18.33
C GLU A 146 21.83 -7.44 17.47
N ASN A 147 20.96 -8.05 16.67
CA ASN A 147 21.32 -9.15 15.76
C ASN A 147 21.91 -8.62 14.45
N LEU A 148 21.47 -7.44 14.00
CA LEU A 148 22.06 -6.73 12.87
C LEU A 148 23.54 -6.44 13.16
N GLU A 149 23.80 -5.84 14.32
CA GLU A 149 25.16 -5.60 14.78
C GLU A 149 25.90 -6.92 14.95
N ARG A 150 25.40 -7.95 15.63
CA ARG A 150 26.24 -9.15 15.83
C ARG A 150 26.56 -9.94 14.55
N ASN A 151 25.62 -10.00 13.60
CA ASN A 151 25.70 -10.94 12.49
C ASN A 151 26.12 -10.29 11.18
N LEU A 152 26.01 -8.97 11.03
CA LEU A 152 26.18 -8.31 9.73
C LEU A 152 27.43 -7.45 9.62
N GLN A 153 28.17 -7.12 10.69
CA GLN A 153 29.33 -6.18 10.56
C GLN A 153 30.42 -6.69 9.63
N ASP A 154 30.58 -8.01 9.54
CA ASP A 154 31.59 -8.65 8.69
C ASP A 154 31.18 -8.71 7.21
N ILE A 155 29.90 -8.43 6.90
CA ILE A 155 29.28 -8.59 5.59
C ILE A 155 28.84 -7.23 5.04
N LEU A 156 28.18 -6.43 5.87
CA LEU A 156 27.65 -5.11 5.59
C LEU A 156 28.33 -4.07 6.49
N TYR A 157 29.01 -3.12 5.87
CA TYR A 157 29.61 -1.97 6.52
C TYR A 157 28.62 -0.84 6.64
N LYS A 158 28.47 -0.33 7.86
CA LYS A 158 27.74 0.90 8.12
C LYS A 158 28.51 2.05 7.47
N ILE A 159 27.81 2.85 6.67
CA ILE A 159 28.42 4.00 5.97
C ILE A 159 28.79 5.11 6.95
N SER A 160 28.10 5.16 8.09
CA SER A 160 28.34 6.11 9.16
C SER A 160 29.01 5.42 10.36
N ASP A 161 30.32 5.22 10.27
CA ASP A 161 31.14 4.60 11.34
C ASP A 161 31.63 5.62 12.40
N GLU A 162 31.24 6.89 12.28
CA GLU A 162 31.56 7.89 13.30
C GLU A 162 30.39 8.01 14.30
N ARG A 163 30.72 7.96 15.60
CA ARG A 163 29.83 8.24 16.76
C ARG A 163 29.04 9.57 16.68
N LYS A 164 29.16 10.33 15.59
CA LYS A 164 28.44 11.56 15.27
C LYS A 164 26.98 11.33 14.83
N PHE A 165 26.62 10.13 14.36
CA PHE A 165 25.38 9.88 13.61
C PHE A 165 24.41 8.86 14.26
N SER A 166 24.34 8.81 15.59
CA SER A 166 23.72 7.68 16.34
C SER A 166 22.26 7.88 16.77
N ARG A 167 21.47 8.71 16.09
CA ARG A 167 20.05 8.92 16.47
C ARG A 167 19.05 8.92 15.30
N GLY A 168 19.45 8.41 14.14
CA GLY A 168 18.57 8.29 12.99
C GLY A 168 17.51 7.19 13.16
N THR A 169 16.35 7.38 12.55
CA THR A 169 15.32 6.34 12.38
C THR A 169 15.72 5.27 11.36
N LYS A 170 16.78 5.56 10.59
CA LYS A 170 17.31 4.71 9.52
C LYS A 170 18.82 4.62 9.58
N TYR A 171 19.37 3.44 9.28
CA TYR A 171 20.80 3.24 9.10
C TYR A 171 21.10 2.67 7.71
N SER A 172 22.23 3.09 7.13
CA SER A 172 22.63 2.74 5.76
C SER A 172 23.89 1.89 5.74
N TYR A 173 23.89 0.84 4.91
CA TYR A 173 24.98 -0.13 4.82
C TYR A 173 25.34 -0.50 3.37
N TYR A 174 26.61 -0.86 3.16
CA TYR A 174 27.09 -1.49 1.93
C TYR A 174 27.72 -2.85 2.21
N ASP A 175 27.67 -3.79 1.27
CA ASP A 175 28.56 -4.94 1.31
C ASP A 175 30.01 -4.58 0.96
N LYS A 176 30.94 -5.53 1.17
CA LYS A 176 32.37 -5.40 0.84
C LYS A 176 32.63 -4.96 -0.60
N GLU A 177 31.84 -5.46 -1.54
CA GLU A 177 32.02 -5.18 -2.97
C GLU A 177 31.25 -3.95 -3.43
N GLU A 178 30.52 -3.30 -2.51
CA GLU A 178 29.62 -2.18 -2.76
C GLU A 178 28.56 -2.48 -3.84
N LYS A 179 28.18 -3.76 -4.02
CA LYS A 179 27.15 -4.21 -4.97
C LYS A 179 25.77 -4.38 -4.34
N VAL A 180 25.70 -4.40 -3.01
CA VAL A 180 24.47 -4.49 -2.24
C VAL A 180 24.36 -3.26 -1.35
N MET A 181 23.23 -2.57 -1.48
CA MET A 181 22.84 -1.49 -0.58
C MET A 181 21.85 -2.04 0.45
N ALA A 182 21.99 -1.70 1.72
CA ALA A 182 20.98 -1.98 2.73
C ALA A 182 20.53 -0.73 3.50
N ALA A 183 19.24 -0.65 3.81
CA ALA A 183 18.65 0.33 4.71
C ALA A 183 17.96 -0.41 5.86
N TYR A 184 18.38 -0.14 7.09
CA TYR A 184 17.73 -0.64 8.29
C TYR A 184 16.76 0.42 8.83
N LEU A 185 15.51 0.04 9.04
CA LEU A 185 14.47 0.86 9.64
C LEU A 185 14.34 0.47 11.12
N HIS A 186 14.76 1.35 12.02
CA HIS A 186 14.98 1.01 13.44
C HIS A 186 13.68 0.66 14.17
N TYR A 187 12.63 1.44 13.99
CA TYR A 187 11.36 1.23 14.69
C TYR A 187 10.62 -0.02 14.21
N GLU A 188 10.71 -0.29 12.91
CA GLU A 188 10.10 -1.43 12.24
C GLU A 188 10.92 -2.71 12.44
N GLN A 189 12.20 -2.58 12.82
CA GLN A 189 13.17 -3.67 12.89
C GLN A 189 13.30 -4.43 11.57
N ILE A 190 13.32 -3.70 10.45
CA ILE A 190 13.40 -4.27 9.10
C ILE A 190 14.69 -3.84 8.43
N LEU A 191 15.44 -4.80 7.91
CA LEU A 191 16.53 -4.58 6.96
C LEU A 191 16.02 -4.77 5.54
N ILE A 192 16.21 -3.76 4.70
CA ILE A 192 15.83 -3.78 3.29
C ILE A 192 17.09 -3.73 2.46
N LEU A 193 17.29 -4.73 1.64
CA LEU A 193 18.46 -4.89 0.77
C LEU A 193 18.06 -4.62 -0.68
N GLY A 194 18.93 -3.95 -1.43
CA GLY A 194 18.81 -3.68 -2.85
C GLY A 194 20.07 -4.13 -3.58
N ALA A 195 19.91 -4.73 -4.75
CA ALA A 195 21.01 -5.04 -5.66
C ALA A 195 20.53 -5.03 -7.11
N ASN A 196 21.43 -4.80 -8.06
CA ASN A 196 21.08 -4.93 -9.48
C ASN A 196 21.32 -6.35 -10.04
N ASP A 197 22.09 -7.17 -9.32
CA ASP A 197 22.22 -8.60 -9.56
C ASP A 197 21.55 -9.40 -8.42
N LYS A 198 20.63 -10.30 -8.78
CA LYS A 198 19.94 -11.19 -7.84
C LYS A 198 20.93 -12.09 -7.09
N SER A 199 22.01 -12.53 -7.74
CA SER A 199 22.99 -13.44 -7.15
C SER A 199 23.67 -12.82 -5.92
N LYS A 200 23.83 -11.49 -5.91
CA LYS A 200 24.46 -10.75 -4.80
C LYS A 200 23.59 -10.74 -3.54
N LEU A 201 22.27 -10.67 -3.70
CA LEU A 201 21.36 -10.84 -2.56
C LEU A 201 21.42 -12.28 -2.02
N GLN A 202 21.47 -13.28 -2.88
CA GLN A 202 21.60 -14.69 -2.46
C GLN A 202 22.94 -14.97 -1.74
N GLU A 203 24.01 -14.30 -2.16
CA GLU A 203 25.31 -14.35 -1.47
C GLU A 203 25.20 -13.77 -0.06
N VAL A 204 24.54 -12.62 0.09
CA VAL A 204 24.27 -12.03 1.41
C VAL A 204 23.44 -13.00 2.25
N GLU A 205 22.35 -13.58 1.73
CA GLU A 205 21.54 -14.60 2.41
C GLU A 205 22.38 -15.75 2.97
N CYS A 206 23.25 -16.32 2.13
CA CYS A 206 24.14 -17.41 2.51
C CYS A 206 25.11 -17.00 3.63
N ASN A 207 25.64 -15.78 3.56
CA ASN A 207 26.61 -15.27 4.52
C ASN A 207 25.97 -14.93 5.88
N ILE A 208 24.75 -14.37 5.87
CA ILE A 208 24.05 -13.96 7.09
C ILE A 208 23.36 -15.13 7.81
N LYS A 209 23.23 -16.29 7.14
CA LYS A 209 22.52 -17.49 7.65
C LYS A 209 21.08 -17.21 8.10
N VAL A 210 20.46 -16.19 7.51
CA VAL A 210 19.06 -15.82 7.71
C VAL A 210 18.44 -15.81 6.33
N ARG A 211 17.30 -16.49 6.17
CA ARG A 211 16.57 -16.52 4.92
C ARG A 211 16.14 -15.10 4.58
N LEU A 212 16.53 -14.61 3.40
CA LEU A 212 15.96 -13.40 2.84
C LEU A 212 14.51 -13.71 2.52
N GLY A 213 13.58 -12.81 2.86
CA GLY A 213 12.26 -12.86 2.24
C GLY A 213 12.41 -12.80 0.71
N ASP A 214 11.35 -13.12 -0.03
CA ASP A 214 11.43 -13.25 -1.49
C ASP A 214 12.19 -12.10 -2.18
N ILE A 215 13.21 -12.47 -2.96
CA ILE A 215 13.97 -11.52 -3.76
C ILE A 215 13.10 -11.05 -4.92
N LYS A 216 12.56 -9.85 -4.80
CA LYS A 216 11.63 -9.23 -5.75
C LYS A 216 12.37 -8.59 -6.90
N ASN A 217 11.93 -8.85 -8.12
CA ASN A 217 12.34 -8.09 -9.30
C ASN A 217 11.42 -6.87 -9.48
N LYS A 218 11.90 -5.67 -9.17
CA LYS A 218 11.10 -4.44 -9.22
C LYS A 218 10.71 -4.03 -10.64
N LEU A 219 11.52 -4.38 -11.63
CA LEU A 219 11.19 -4.10 -13.04
C LEU A 219 9.96 -4.89 -13.53
N ALA A 220 9.59 -5.98 -12.84
CA ALA A 220 8.37 -6.72 -13.14
C ALA A 220 7.10 -6.02 -12.57
N LYS A 221 7.21 -5.21 -11.53
CA LYS A 221 6.07 -4.41 -11.02
C LYS A 221 5.72 -3.27 -11.98
N ASP A 222 6.72 -2.65 -12.61
CA ASP A 222 6.49 -1.60 -13.62
C ASP A 222 5.88 -2.15 -14.91
N SER A 223 6.12 -3.42 -15.26
CA SER A 223 5.46 -4.04 -16.41
C SER A 223 4.01 -4.45 -16.11
N ILE A 224 3.69 -4.78 -14.85
CA ILE A 224 2.31 -5.05 -14.40
C ILE A 224 1.51 -3.73 -14.32
N SER A 225 2.08 -2.65 -13.79
CA SER A 225 1.42 -1.34 -13.74
C SER A 225 1.26 -0.68 -15.13
N ASN A 226 2.13 -0.99 -16.09
CA ASN A 226 1.98 -0.57 -17.48
C ASN A 226 1.04 -1.45 -18.32
N GLN A 227 0.59 -2.61 -17.82
CA GLN A 227 -0.48 -3.40 -18.46
C GLN A 227 -1.88 -2.83 -18.18
N THR A 228 -2.00 -1.92 -17.22
CA THR A 228 -3.24 -1.24 -16.79
C THR A 228 -3.60 0.00 -17.62
N LYS A 229 -3.45 -0.08 -18.95
CA LYS A 229 -4.34 0.67 -19.87
C LYS A 229 -5.32 -0.33 -20.42
N SER A 230 -6.19 -0.81 -19.54
CA SER A 230 -7.08 -1.92 -19.83
C SER A 230 -8.39 -1.39 -20.39
N ASN A 231 -8.59 -1.53 -21.71
CA ASN A 231 -9.92 -1.39 -22.33
C ASN A 231 -10.95 -2.23 -21.55
N VAL A 232 -12.18 -1.71 -21.37
CA VAL A 232 -13.34 -2.35 -20.71
C VAL A 232 -13.38 -3.88 -20.83
N LYS A 233 -13.12 -4.43 -22.02
CA LYS A 233 -13.12 -5.88 -22.27
C LYS A 233 -12.15 -6.67 -21.39
N ASN A 234 -10.96 -6.12 -21.12
CA ASN A 234 -9.98 -6.75 -20.23
C ASN A 234 -10.43 -6.66 -18.76
N ARG A 235 -11.05 -5.56 -18.33
CA ARG A 235 -11.56 -5.41 -16.96
C ARG A 235 -12.65 -6.43 -16.64
N MET A 236 -13.61 -6.61 -17.54
CA MET A 236 -14.67 -7.61 -17.37
C MET A 236 -14.13 -9.05 -17.37
N LYS A 237 -13.08 -9.32 -18.15
CA LYS A 237 -12.40 -10.63 -18.12
C LYS A 237 -11.72 -10.86 -16.77
N LEU A 238 -11.07 -9.85 -16.20
CA LEU A 238 -10.45 -9.92 -14.89
C LEU A 238 -11.50 -10.09 -13.77
N LEU A 239 -12.60 -9.32 -13.83
CA LEU A 239 -13.72 -9.47 -12.90
C LEU A 239 -14.25 -10.90 -12.88
N LYS A 240 -14.62 -11.45 -14.05
CA LYS A 240 -15.16 -12.81 -14.14
C LYS A 240 -14.19 -13.84 -13.59
N LYS A 241 -12.91 -13.72 -13.93
CA LYS A 241 -11.86 -14.60 -13.38
C LYS A 241 -11.76 -14.48 -11.86
N ALA A 242 -11.80 -13.27 -11.31
CA ALA A 242 -11.74 -13.06 -9.87
C ALA A 242 -12.95 -13.66 -9.16
N LEU A 243 -14.16 -13.43 -9.68
CA LEU A 243 -15.39 -14.02 -9.14
C LEU A 243 -15.40 -15.55 -9.25
N ASP A 244 -14.89 -16.12 -10.35
CA ASP A 244 -14.73 -17.58 -10.49
C ASP A 244 -13.78 -18.15 -9.43
N SER A 245 -12.68 -17.45 -9.13
CA SER A 245 -11.75 -17.83 -8.07
C SER A 245 -12.38 -17.75 -6.67
N ILE A 246 -13.20 -16.75 -6.41
CA ILE A 246 -13.92 -16.63 -5.13
C ILE A 246 -14.97 -17.75 -5.00
N ASP A 247 -15.74 -18.01 -6.07
CA ASP A 247 -16.74 -19.07 -6.12
C ASP A 247 -16.13 -20.45 -5.86
N GLN A 248 -14.89 -20.68 -6.31
CA GLN A 248 -14.16 -21.92 -6.04
C GLN A 248 -13.83 -22.09 -4.55
N VAL A 249 -13.53 -21.00 -3.83
CA VAL A 249 -13.28 -21.07 -2.38
C VAL A 249 -14.58 -21.37 -1.66
N ILE A 250 -15.62 -20.56 -1.87
CA ILE A 250 -16.85 -20.63 -1.06
C ILE A 250 -17.71 -21.90 -1.27
N SER A 251 -17.45 -22.69 -2.33
CA SER A 251 -17.95 -24.05 -2.64
C SER A 251 -19.47 -24.34 -2.58
N ASN A 252 -20.29 -23.45 -2.01
CA ASN A 252 -21.69 -23.69 -1.62
C ASN A 252 -22.66 -22.59 -2.06
N SER A 253 -22.28 -21.70 -3.00
CA SER A 253 -23.24 -20.70 -3.46
C SER A 253 -24.38 -21.35 -4.25
N GLU A 254 -25.62 -21.14 -3.79
CA GLU A 254 -26.81 -21.49 -4.55
C GLU A 254 -26.75 -20.81 -5.92
N LYS A 255 -26.51 -21.61 -6.97
CA LYS A 255 -26.45 -21.09 -8.33
C LYS A 255 -27.87 -20.77 -8.78
N ALA A 256 -28.18 -19.48 -8.83
CA ALA A 256 -29.43 -19.00 -9.40
C ALA A 256 -29.53 -19.41 -10.88
N ASP A 257 -30.76 -19.67 -11.36
CA ASP A 257 -31.02 -19.80 -12.79
C ASP A 257 -30.73 -18.45 -13.46
N ARG A 258 -29.70 -18.42 -14.30
CA ARG A 258 -29.27 -17.21 -15.02
C ARG A 258 -30.39 -16.61 -15.86
N ASN A 259 -31.34 -17.39 -16.36
CA ASN A 259 -32.43 -16.88 -17.18
C ASN A 259 -33.44 -16.08 -16.35
N GLU A 260 -33.75 -16.55 -15.15
CA GLU A 260 -34.63 -15.88 -14.19
C GLU A 260 -34.01 -14.53 -13.79
N VAL A 261 -32.73 -14.54 -13.37
CA VAL A 261 -32.03 -13.31 -12.96
C VAL A 261 -31.88 -12.31 -14.11
N ASN A 262 -31.63 -12.76 -15.35
CA ASN A 262 -31.60 -11.87 -16.51
C ASN A 262 -32.97 -11.20 -16.77
N THR A 263 -34.06 -11.90 -16.49
CA THR A 263 -35.42 -11.36 -16.60
C THR A 263 -35.62 -10.26 -15.55
N GLU A 264 -35.21 -10.49 -14.31
CA GLU A 264 -35.25 -9.49 -13.24
C GLU A 264 -34.40 -8.25 -13.56
N ILE A 265 -33.18 -8.45 -14.07
CA ILE A 265 -32.31 -7.37 -14.55
C ILE A 265 -33.02 -6.52 -15.61
N SER A 266 -33.65 -7.17 -16.59
CA SER A 266 -34.36 -6.46 -17.66
C SER A 266 -35.55 -5.65 -17.14
N LEU A 267 -36.28 -6.21 -16.15
CA LEU A 267 -37.39 -5.54 -15.50
C LEU A 267 -36.92 -4.30 -14.70
N ILE A 268 -35.84 -4.41 -13.93
CA ILE A 268 -35.33 -3.28 -13.15
C ILE A 268 -34.69 -2.20 -14.03
N GLU A 269 -33.97 -2.58 -15.09
CA GLU A 269 -33.45 -1.64 -16.10
C GLU A 269 -34.59 -0.85 -16.76
N SER A 270 -35.68 -1.53 -17.12
CA SER A 270 -36.88 -0.87 -17.66
C SER A 270 -37.57 0.02 -16.63
N LYS A 271 -37.70 -0.42 -15.37
CA LYS A 271 -38.34 0.36 -14.28
C LYS A 271 -37.57 1.65 -13.98
N LEU A 272 -36.24 1.57 -13.94
CA LEU A 272 -35.36 2.71 -13.63
C LEU A 272 -34.98 3.53 -14.87
N ASN A 273 -35.34 3.07 -16.07
CA ASN A 273 -34.97 3.68 -17.35
C ASN A 273 -33.45 3.89 -17.50
N ILE A 274 -32.67 2.88 -17.12
CA ILE A 274 -31.20 2.86 -17.24
C ILE A 274 -30.75 1.49 -17.73
N LYS A 275 -29.47 1.39 -18.10
CA LYS A 275 -28.78 0.10 -18.20
C LYS A 275 -27.84 -0.06 -17.03
N LEU A 276 -27.89 -1.19 -16.35
CA LEU A 276 -26.95 -1.50 -15.28
C LEU A 276 -25.56 -1.75 -15.89
N PRO A 277 -24.49 -1.28 -15.23
CA PRO A 277 -23.12 -1.58 -15.65
C PRO A 277 -22.87 -3.08 -15.72
N GLU A 278 -22.06 -3.54 -16.68
CA GLU A 278 -21.81 -4.98 -16.87
C GLU A 278 -21.24 -5.65 -15.61
N ALA A 279 -20.38 -4.95 -14.87
CA ALA A 279 -19.83 -5.44 -13.61
C ALA A 279 -20.92 -5.70 -12.56
N LEU A 280 -21.88 -4.79 -12.42
CA LEU A 280 -22.99 -4.92 -11.48
C LEU A 280 -23.99 -6.00 -11.93
N ARG A 281 -24.22 -6.13 -13.25
CA ARG A 281 -25.00 -7.25 -13.82
C ARG A 281 -24.36 -8.59 -13.50
N GLU A 282 -23.05 -8.72 -13.68
CA GLU A 282 -22.30 -9.95 -13.37
C GLU A 282 -22.38 -10.30 -11.88
N PHE A 283 -22.28 -9.32 -10.99
CA PHE A 283 -22.47 -9.51 -9.55
C PHE A 283 -23.85 -10.11 -9.23
N TYR A 284 -24.93 -9.49 -9.69
CA TYR A 284 -26.27 -10.01 -9.39
C TYR A 284 -26.55 -11.35 -10.07
N LEU A 285 -26.03 -11.59 -11.27
CA LEU A 285 -26.14 -12.89 -11.94
C LEU A 285 -25.56 -14.04 -11.10
N ARG A 286 -24.58 -13.76 -10.25
CA ARG A 286 -23.98 -14.76 -9.36
C ARG A 286 -24.64 -14.80 -7.99
N TYR A 287 -24.87 -13.64 -7.38
CA TYR A 287 -25.11 -13.56 -5.93
C TYR A 287 -26.49 -13.04 -5.53
N ASN A 288 -27.40 -12.73 -6.47
CA ASN A 288 -28.72 -12.18 -6.14
C ASN A 288 -29.59 -13.09 -5.24
N LYS A 289 -29.38 -14.41 -5.27
CA LYS A 289 -30.09 -15.36 -4.40
C LYS A 289 -29.29 -15.73 -3.15
N THR A 290 -28.05 -15.26 -3.03
CA THR A 290 -27.14 -15.62 -1.94
C THR A 290 -27.25 -14.59 -0.81
N LYS A 291 -28.19 -14.79 0.12
CA LYS A 291 -28.54 -13.82 1.18
C LYS A 291 -27.33 -13.25 1.91
N TYR A 292 -26.34 -14.09 2.25
CA TYR A 292 -25.15 -13.65 2.99
C TYR A 292 -24.21 -12.78 2.16
N MET A 293 -24.14 -12.98 0.83
CA MET A 293 -23.36 -12.12 -0.06
C MET A 293 -23.99 -10.74 -0.21
N LEU A 294 -25.32 -10.63 -0.04
CA LEU A 294 -26.02 -9.37 -0.07
C LEU A 294 -26.02 -8.63 1.27
N ASN A 295 -25.88 -9.33 2.41
CA ASN A 295 -26.25 -8.78 3.73
C ASN A 295 -25.23 -9.00 4.88
N ALA A 296 -23.99 -9.41 4.65
CA ALA A 296 -23.06 -9.64 5.76
C ALA A 296 -22.50 -8.34 6.39
N PHE A 297 -21.81 -7.51 5.61
CA PHE A 297 -21.13 -6.28 6.07
C PHE A 297 -21.34 -5.09 5.13
N TYR A 298 -21.33 -5.34 3.82
CA TYR A 298 -21.86 -4.40 2.84
C TYR A 298 -23.26 -4.85 2.48
N ILE A 299 -24.25 -3.99 2.71
CA ILE A 299 -25.63 -4.35 2.39
C ILE A 299 -25.88 -3.90 0.95
N PHE A 300 -25.76 -4.85 0.02
CA PHE A 300 -26.12 -4.64 -1.37
C PHE A 300 -27.64 -4.63 -1.48
N LYS A 301 -28.19 -3.57 -2.08
CA LYS A 301 -29.63 -3.50 -2.35
C LYS A 301 -30.01 -4.64 -3.30
N SER A 302 -31.04 -5.39 -2.96
CA SER A 302 -31.67 -6.31 -3.90
C SER A 302 -32.27 -5.57 -5.11
N PHE A 303 -32.61 -6.27 -6.19
CA PHE A 303 -33.22 -5.61 -7.35
C PHE A 303 -34.47 -4.81 -7.04
N HIS A 304 -35.27 -5.24 -6.06
CA HIS A 304 -36.49 -4.53 -5.67
C HIS A 304 -36.20 -3.24 -4.90
N GLU A 305 -35.02 -3.14 -4.28
CA GLU A 305 -34.56 -2.00 -3.48
C GLU A 305 -33.68 -1.01 -4.25
N LEU A 306 -33.21 -1.40 -5.44
CA LEU A 306 -32.51 -0.50 -6.35
C LEU A 306 -33.44 0.67 -6.72
N ALA A 307 -32.92 1.87 -6.50
CA ALA A 307 -33.62 3.12 -6.73
C ALA A 307 -32.65 4.19 -7.23
N ILE A 308 -33.20 5.18 -7.95
CA ILE A 308 -32.48 6.39 -8.32
C ILE A 308 -33.00 7.53 -7.45
N GLU A 309 -32.11 8.12 -6.67
CA GLU A 309 -32.39 9.29 -5.83
C GLU A 309 -31.36 10.37 -6.18
N ASP A 310 -31.82 11.59 -6.46
CA ASP A 310 -30.97 12.74 -6.81
C ASP A 310 -29.96 12.45 -7.94
N GLY A 311 -30.38 11.67 -8.94
CA GLY A 311 -29.56 11.30 -10.09
C GLY A 311 -28.49 10.24 -9.78
N ILE A 312 -28.60 9.55 -8.65
CA ILE A 312 -27.67 8.49 -8.22
C ILE A 312 -28.42 7.18 -8.10
N LEU A 313 -27.94 6.16 -8.83
CA LEU A 313 -28.34 4.78 -8.63
C LEU A 313 -27.73 4.30 -7.31
N GLN A 314 -28.56 4.11 -6.29
CA GLN A 314 -28.12 3.56 -5.01
C GLN A 314 -27.95 2.05 -5.13
N ILE A 315 -26.76 1.56 -4.77
CA ILE A 315 -26.40 0.13 -4.91
C ILE A 315 -26.23 -0.56 -3.56
N GLY A 316 -26.08 0.19 -2.46
CA GLY A 316 -25.97 -0.40 -1.13
C GLY A 316 -25.65 0.61 -0.03
N TYR A 317 -25.37 0.09 1.16
CA TYR A 317 -25.00 0.86 2.35
C TYR A 317 -24.05 0.05 3.25
N SER A 318 -23.34 0.73 4.15
CA SER A 318 -22.54 0.06 5.20
C SER A 318 -23.46 -0.66 6.19
N ASN A 319 -22.95 -1.67 6.90
CA ASN A 319 -23.73 -2.42 7.90
C ASN A 319 -24.41 -1.51 8.94
N GLU A 320 -23.69 -0.50 9.41
CA GLU A 320 -24.21 0.47 10.37
C GLU A 320 -25.15 1.52 9.76
N GLN A 321 -25.42 1.43 8.45
CA GLN A 321 -26.17 2.40 7.64
C GLN A 321 -25.60 3.83 7.72
N THR A 322 -24.37 3.96 8.18
CA THR A 322 -23.64 5.22 8.32
C THR A 322 -23.19 5.74 6.96
N GLU A 323 -23.05 4.88 5.96
CA GLU A 323 -22.60 5.22 4.62
C GLU A 323 -23.56 4.66 3.56
N LYS A 324 -23.83 5.45 2.53
CA LYS A 324 -24.58 5.03 1.32
C LYS A 324 -23.64 4.95 0.14
N TYR A 325 -23.79 3.91 -0.68
CA TYR A 325 -23.02 3.71 -1.90
C TYR A 325 -23.89 3.80 -3.13
N GLY A 326 -23.39 4.47 -4.17
CA GLY A 326 -24.13 4.70 -5.39
C GLY A 326 -23.27 5.07 -6.58
N ILE A 327 -23.90 5.21 -7.74
CA ILE A 327 -23.26 5.60 -9.00
C ILE A 327 -24.10 6.72 -9.62
N TYR A 328 -23.46 7.81 -10.07
CA TYR A 328 -24.20 8.83 -10.83
C TYR A 328 -24.76 8.19 -12.10
N VAL A 329 -26.05 8.42 -12.38
CA VAL A 329 -26.72 7.86 -13.56
C VAL A 329 -26.03 8.29 -14.85
N ASN A 330 -25.50 9.51 -14.89
CA ASN A 330 -24.75 10.04 -16.03
C ASN A 330 -23.39 9.33 -16.22
N ASP A 331 -22.84 8.68 -15.20
CA ASP A 331 -21.58 7.96 -15.26
C ASP A 331 -21.74 6.51 -15.72
N LEU A 332 -22.96 5.98 -15.82
CA LEU A 332 -23.21 4.57 -16.17
C LEU A 332 -22.70 4.17 -17.56
N SER A 333 -22.50 5.14 -18.46
CA SER A 333 -21.94 4.93 -19.80
C SER A 333 -20.43 5.14 -19.89
N ASN A 334 -19.77 5.54 -18.80
CA ASN A 334 -18.34 5.82 -18.81
C ASN A 334 -17.53 4.52 -18.93
N GLU A 335 -16.34 4.61 -19.52
CA GLU A 335 -15.39 3.49 -19.56
C GLU A 335 -14.91 3.10 -18.16
N VAL A 336 -14.76 4.09 -17.27
CA VAL A 336 -14.44 3.90 -15.85
C VAL A 336 -15.62 4.41 -15.04
N ILE A 337 -16.27 3.50 -14.31
CA ILE A 337 -17.42 3.81 -13.47
C ILE A 337 -16.94 3.80 -12.03
N ASN A 338 -17.16 4.90 -11.32
CA ASN A 338 -16.74 5.04 -9.94
C ASN A 338 -17.96 4.91 -9.02
N VAL A 339 -17.81 4.10 -7.98
CA VAL A 339 -18.73 4.09 -6.84
C VAL A 339 -18.46 5.35 -6.03
N LYS A 340 -19.55 5.98 -5.62
CA LYS A 340 -19.58 7.14 -4.75
C LYS A 340 -20.04 6.73 -3.37
N VAL A 341 -19.55 7.42 -2.35
CA VAL A 341 -20.00 7.26 -0.97
C VAL A 341 -20.57 8.56 -0.43
N LYS A 342 -21.59 8.45 0.42
CA LYS A 342 -22.13 9.55 1.21
C LYS A 342 -22.31 9.11 2.67
N GLU A 343 -21.67 9.83 3.58
CA GLU A 343 -21.84 9.64 5.01
C GLU A 343 -23.15 10.28 5.51
N SER A 344 -23.86 9.56 6.37
CA SER A 344 -25.17 9.92 6.95
C SER A 344 -25.19 11.27 7.68
N ASN A 345 -24.08 11.63 8.34
CA ASN A 345 -23.94 12.88 9.09
C ASN A 345 -23.45 14.06 8.24
N ASN A 346 -23.08 13.80 6.98
CA ASN A 346 -22.53 14.82 6.11
C ASN A 346 -23.60 15.31 5.12
N ILE A 347 -23.93 16.60 5.23
CA ILE A 347 -24.84 17.28 4.29
C ILE A 347 -24.15 17.46 2.91
N SER A 348 -22.82 17.27 2.84
CA SER A 348 -22.04 17.49 1.62
C SER A 348 -22.29 16.47 0.50
N ASP A 349 -21.71 16.82 -0.65
CA ASP A 349 -21.72 16.07 -1.90
C ASP A 349 -21.08 14.68 -1.77
N TRP A 350 -21.53 13.77 -2.63
CA TRP A 350 -21.00 12.41 -2.75
C TRP A 350 -19.54 12.42 -3.22
N SER A 351 -18.66 11.73 -2.50
CA SER A 351 -17.23 11.61 -2.83
C SER A 351 -16.95 10.34 -3.63
N ILE A 352 -15.84 10.31 -4.37
CA ILE A 352 -15.37 9.09 -5.04
C ILE A 352 -14.89 8.12 -3.96
N TYR A 353 -15.41 6.90 -3.99
CA TYR A 353 -14.99 5.83 -3.09
C TYR A 353 -13.98 4.92 -3.77
N GLU A 354 -14.38 4.26 -4.86
CA GLU A 354 -13.56 3.27 -5.58
C GLU A 354 -14.14 2.97 -6.98
N GLU A 355 -13.31 2.53 -7.93
CA GLU A 355 -13.77 1.98 -9.21
C GLU A 355 -14.72 0.77 -9.03
N LEU A 356 -15.80 0.69 -9.81
CA LEU A 356 -16.89 -0.28 -9.62
C LEU A 356 -16.45 -1.75 -9.62
N THR A 357 -15.57 -2.14 -10.53
CA THR A 357 -15.08 -3.53 -10.62
C THR A 357 -14.31 -3.89 -9.36
N LYS A 358 -13.41 -3.00 -8.93
CA LYS A 358 -12.63 -3.13 -7.70
C LYS A 358 -13.53 -3.15 -6.46
N TYR A 359 -14.52 -2.25 -6.39
CA TYR A 359 -15.53 -2.22 -5.33
C TYR A 359 -16.27 -3.55 -5.21
N ILE A 360 -16.74 -4.11 -6.32
CA ILE A 360 -17.45 -5.40 -6.33
C ILE A 360 -16.54 -6.51 -5.80
N ILE A 361 -15.31 -6.63 -6.31
CA ILE A 361 -14.39 -7.70 -5.89
C ILE A 361 -14.06 -7.59 -4.40
N ASN A 362 -13.68 -6.39 -3.95
CA ASN A 362 -13.35 -6.17 -2.54
C ASN A 362 -14.52 -6.42 -1.61
N SER A 363 -15.73 -6.00 -2.00
CA SER A 363 -16.92 -6.24 -1.21
C SER A 363 -17.25 -7.74 -1.18
N VAL A 364 -17.26 -8.43 -2.33
CA VAL A 364 -17.53 -9.87 -2.42
C VAL A 364 -16.54 -10.68 -1.58
N VAL A 365 -15.24 -10.38 -1.65
CA VAL A 365 -14.22 -11.05 -0.82
C VAL A 365 -14.46 -10.80 0.65
N PHE A 366 -14.77 -9.56 1.04
CA PHE A 366 -15.06 -9.26 2.43
C PHE A 366 -16.29 -10.03 2.94
N GLN A 367 -17.38 -10.03 2.17
CA GLN A 367 -18.58 -10.81 2.49
C GLN A 367 -18.25 -12.29 2.64
N ALA A 368 -17.45 -12.84 1.71
CA ALA A 368 -17.04 -14.23 1.73
C ALA A 368 -16.22 -14.58 2.97
N ILE A 369 -15.21 -13.78 3.33
CA ILE A 369 -14.38 -14.01 4.53
C ILE A 369 -15.25 -14.05 5.79
N ASN A 370 -16.28 -13.20 5.89
CA ASN A 370 -17.17 -13.13 7.06
C ASN A 370 -18.17 -14.30 7.19
N VAL A 371 -18.27 -15.17 6.19
CA VAL A 371 -19.21 -16.31 6.20
C VAL A 371 -18.51 -17.66 6.06
N LEU A 372 -17.21 -17.64 5.79
CA LEU A 372 -16.37 -18.82 5.79
C LEU A 372 -16.20 -19.33 7.23
N GLU A 373 -16.05 -20.65 7.38
CA GLU A 373 -15.95 -21.30 8.69
C GLU A 373 -14.75 -20.77 9.50
N ALA A 374 -13.63 -20.53 8.80
CA ALA A 374 -12.40 -20.07 9.40
C ALA A 374 -12.09 -18.64 8.96
N SER A 375 -11.93 -17.73 9.92
CA SER A 375 -11.53 -16.35 9.64
C SER A 375 -10.52 -15.83 10.67
N VAL A 376 -9.53 -15.07 10.21
CA VAL A 376 -8.48 -14.52 11.07
C VAL A 376 -8.06 -13.14 10.57
N VAL A 377 -7.55 -12.33 11.49
CA VAL A 377 -7.02 -11.00 11.20
C VAL A 377 -5.54 -10.98 11.54
N LEU A 378 -4.77 -10.31 10.70
CA LEU A 378 -3.36 -10.05 10.92
C LEU A 378 -3.10 -8.55 10.89
N GLU A 379 -2.58 -8.05 12.00
CA GLU A 379 -1.91 -6.74 12.04
C GLU A 379 -0.46 -6.95 11.60
N ASP A 380 -0.07 -6.28 10.52
CA ASP A 380 1.30 -6.19 10.03
C ASP A 380 1.90 -7.46 9.38
N SER A 381 1.85 -7.52 8.03
CA SER A 381 2.95 -7.99 7.17
C SER A 381 2.51 -8.06 5.69
N GLU A 382 2.76 -6.99 4.92
CA GLU A 382 2.66 -7.04 3.43
C GLU A 382 3.47 -8.19 2.81
N ILE A 383 4.51 -8.67 3.51
CA ILE A 383 5.40 -9.72 3.04
C ILE A 383 4.64 -11.03 2.82
N VAL A 384 3.67 -11.35 3.69
CA VAL A 384 2.86 -12.58 3.59
C VAL A 384 2.02 -12.58 2.31
N LEU A 385 1.38 -11.45 2.00
CA LEU A 385 0.55 -11.32 0.81
C LEU A 385 1.38 -11.44 -0.48
N GLU A 386 2.59 -10.89 -0.50
CA GLU A 386 3.41 -10.91 -1.70
C GLU A 386 4.01 -12.29 -2.03
N GLU A 387 4.28 -13.15 -1.03
CA GLU A 387 4.86 -14.49 -1.21
C GLU A 387 3.78 -15.55 -1.48
N TYR A 388 2.65 -15.48 -0.75
CA TYR A 388 1.68 -16.57 -0.71
C TYR A 388 0.39 -16.28 -1.48
N PHE A 389 0.17 -15.04 -1.91
CA PHE A 389 -1.09 -14.65 -2.52
C PHE A 389 -0.93 -13.99 -3.89
N THR A 390 -1.94 -14.23 -4.72
CA THR A 390 -2.15 -13.52 -5.99
C THR A 390 -3.28 -12.51 -5.79
N PRO A 391 -3.06 -11.24 -6.13
CA PRO A 391 -4.09 -10.20 -6.11
C PRO A 391 -5.20 -10.54 -7.12
N LEU A 392 -6.44 -10.43 -6.70
CA LEU A 392 -7.60 -10.75 -7.55
C LEU A 392 -7.86 -9.66 -8.59
N TYR A 393 -7.54 -8.39 -8.29
CA TYR A 393 -7.71 -7.28 -9.22
C TYR A 393 -6.83 -6.07 -8.86
N TYR A 394 -6.28 -5.44 -9.90
CA TYR A 394 -5.59 -4.16 -9.80
C TYR A 394 -6.40 -3.09 -10.54
N GLY A 395 -6.85 -2.08 -9.81
CA GLY A 395 -7.42 -0.87 -10.40
C GLY A 395 -6.32 0.06 -10.93
N GLU A 396 -6.71 1.05 -11.74
CA GLU A 396 -5.82 2.11 -12.25
C GLU A 396 -5.63 3.27 -11.25
N GLU A 397 -6.22 3.19 -10.05
CA GLU A 397 -6.23 4.26 -9.06
C GLU A 397 -4.90 4.39 -8.32
N LYS A 398 -4.52 5.65 -8.03
CA LYS A 398 -3.31 5.98 -7.28
C LYS A 398 -3.46 5.76 -5.77
N ASP A 399 -4.69 5.88 -5.25
CA ASP A 399 -4.99 5.80 -3.82
C ASP A 399 -5.72 4.49 -3.53
N ILE A 400 -4.95 3.40 -3.42
CA ILE A 400 -5.50 2.07 -3.17
C ILE A 400 -5.71 1.92 -1.66
N LYS A 401 -6.95 2.05 -1.19
CA LYS A 401 -7.30 1.82 0.23
C LYS A 401 -7.32 0.35 0.62
N ARG A 402 -7.70 -0.52 -0.32
CA ARG A 402 -7.86 -1.96 -0.09
C ARG A 402 -7.57 -2.81 -1.33
N ILE A 403 -7.05 -4.01 -1.10
CA ILE A 403 -6.74 -5.00 -2.14
C ILE A 403 -7.20 -6.38 -1.69
N SER A 404 -7.93 -7.05 -2.58
CA SER A 404 -8.29 -8.46 -2.41
C SER A 404 -7.28 -9.40 -3.04
N TYR A 405 -7.08 -10.53 -2.39
CA TYR A 405 -6.18 -11.57 -2.81
C TYR A 405 -6.80 -12.96 -2.67
N ILE A 406 -6.19 -13.91 -3.36
CA ILE A 406 -6.41 -15.34 -3.18
C ILE A 406 -5.05 -16.02 -3.02
N SER A 407 -4.94 -17.02 -2.15
CA SER A 407 -3.70 -17.78 -2.00
C SER A 407 -3.33 -18.47 -3.31
N ASN A 408 -2.04 -18.71 -3.51
CA ASN A 408 -1.53 -19.31 -4.75
C ASN A 408 -2.04 -20.75 -4.98
N ASP A 409 -2.48 -21.44 -3.93
CA ASP A 409 -3.15 -22.74 -4.00
C ASP A 409 -4.67 -22.63 -4.19
N GLY A 410 -5.25 -21.42 -4.09
CA GLY A 410 -6.66 -21.15 -4.35
C GLY A 410 -7.60 -21.48 -3.20
N HIS A 411 -7.10 -21.64 -1.97
CA HIS A 411 -7.89 -22.07 -0.82
C HIS A 411 -8.21 -20.99 0.22
N ILE A 412 -7.47 -19.87 0.21
CA ILE A 412 -7.60 -18.80 1.20
C ILE A 412 -7.89 -17.49 0.47
N LEU A 413 -8.90 -16.78 0.92
CA LEU A 413 -9.14 -15.40 0.52
C LEU A 413 -8.46 -14.45 1.51
N ALA A 414 -7.94 -13.34 1.01
CA ALA A 414 -7.44 -12.28 1.87
C ALA A 414 -7.91 -10.89 1.41
N LEU A 415 -8.15 -9.99 2.36
CA LEU A 415 -8.45 -8.58 2.11
C LEU A 415 -7.55 -7.71 2.97
N HIS A 416 -6.70 -6.91 2.31
CA HIS A 416 -5.79 -5.98 2.96
C HIS A 416 -6.39 -4.58 2.96
N PHE A 417 -6.59 -4.01 4.15
CA PHE A 417 -6.87 -2.59 4.36
C PHE A 417 -5.54 -1.86 4.56
N ILE A 418 -5.06 -1.21 3.51
CA ILE A 418 -3.71 -0.63 3.44
C ILE A 418 -3.54 0.51 4.44
N ASP A 419 -4.55 1.37 4.58
CA ASP A 419 -4.50 2.52 5.48
C ASP A 419 -4.44 2.12 6.96
N GLU A 420 -4.98 0.93 7.29
CA GLU A 420 -5.03 0.38 8.65
C GLU A 420 -3.90 -0.64 8.91
N ASN A 421 -3.21 -1.09 7.86
CA ASN A 421 -2.25 -2.20 7.89
C ASN A 421 -2.84 -3.50 8.49
N ILE A 422 -4.11 -3.77 8.17
CA ILE A 422 -4.87 -4.93 8.64
C ILE A 422 -5.20 -5.84 7.47
N ILE A 423 -4.97 -7.14 7.64
CA ILE A 423 -5.30 -8.16 6.64
C ILE A 423 -6.30 -9.15 7.24
N TYR A 424 -7.44 -9.29 6.59
CA TYR A 424 -8.41 -10.34 6.90
C TYR A 424 -8.13 -11.54 6.02
N PHE A 425 -8.18 -12.74 6.58
CA PHE A 425 -8.10 -14.00 5.85
C PHE A 425 -9.34 -14.84 6.13
N GLY A 426 -9.77 -15.61 5.14
CA GLY A 426 -10.87 -16.57 5.28
C GLY A 426 -10.61 -17.85 4.50
N ALA A 427 -11.00 -18.99 5.08
CA ALA A 427 -10.94 -20.31 4.44
C ALA A 427 -12.14 -21.18 4.82
N VAL A 428 -12.45 -22.18 3.99
CA VAL A 428 -13.59 -23.07 4.21
C VAL A 428 -13.47 -23.96 5.44
N GLU A 429 -12.25 -24.20 5.94
CA GLU A 429 -11.98 -25.07 7.09
C GLU A 429 -10.81 -24.48 7.89
N ASP A 430 -10.88 -24.57 9.22
CA ASP A 430 -9.81 -24.11 10.13
C ASP A 430 -8.46 -24.77 9.83
N LYS A 431 -8.49 -26.03 9.40
CA LYS A 431 -7.28 -26.80 9.04
C LYS A 431 -6.45 -26.10 7.97
N ILE A 432 -7.10 -25.42 7.02
CA ILE A 432 -6.42 -24.71 5.93
C ILE A 432 -5.64 -23.51 6.48
N LEU A 433 -6.24 -22.73 7.40
CA LEU A 433 -5.55 -21.60 8.02
C LEU A 433 -4.44 -22.06 8.97
N ASN A 434 -4.64 -23.17 9.69
CA ASN A 434 -3.61 -23.75 10.55
C ASN A 434 -2.40 -24.24 9.74
N GLU A 435 -2.63 -24.97 8.64
CA GLU A 435 -1.56 -25.40 7.73
C GLU A 435 -0.84 -24.19 7.11
N PHE A 436 -1.58 -23.12 6.84
CA PHE A 436 -1.02 -21.87 6.36
C PHE A 436 -0.14 -21.18 7.43
N GLU A 437 -0.63 -21.03 8.67
CA GLU A 437 0.14 -20.52 9.80
C GLU A 437 1.47 -21.28 9.99
N GLU A 438 1.41 -22.61 10.05
CA GLU A 438 2.60 -23.47 10.18
C GLU A 438 3.62 -23.22 9.05
N LYS A 439 3.14 -22.95 7.84
CA LYS A 439 3.98 -22.71 6.66
C LYS A 439 4.70 -21.36 6.73
N ILE A 440 4.06 -20.31 7.27
CA ILE A 440 4.63 -18.96 7.26
C ILE A 440 5.52 -18.70 8.50
N GLY A 441 5.31 -19.42 9.60
CA GLY A 441 6.08 -19.27 10.86
C GLY A 441 5.45 -18.27 11.85
N ASP A 442 6.22 -17.81 12.85
CA ASP A 442 5.79 -16.93 13.99
C ASP A 442 5.03 -15.66 13.53
N ILE A 443 3.75 -15.81 13.23
CA ILE A 443 2.78 -14.75 12.97
C ILE A 443 1.84 -14.69 14.16
N ASN A 444 1.70 -13.52 14.78
CA ASN A 444 0.70 -13.32 15.83
C ASN A 444 -0.66 -13.02 15.17
N TRP A 445 -1.47 -14.05 14.94
CA TRP A 445 -2.85 -13.87 14.50
C TRP A 445 -3.69 -13.19 15.59
N LEU A 446 -4.56 -12.27 15.18
CA LEU A 446 -5.77 -11.92 15.92
C LEU A 446 -6.90 -12.78 15.35
N ILE A 447 -7.23 -13.88 16.02
CA ILE A 447 -8.26 -14.82 15.54
C ILE A 447 -9.65 -14.23 15.81
N HIS A 448 -10.49 -14.11 14.77
CA HIS A 448 -11.92 -13.78 14.88
C HIS A 448 -12.73 -15.09 14.85
N ALA A 449 -13.32 -15.46 15.99
CA ALA A 449 -13.77 -16.83 16.27
C ALA A 449 -15.27 -17.11 16.05
N GLY A 450 -15.62 -18.38 15.77
CA GLY A 450 -16.95 -19.03 15.87
C GLY A 450 -16.95 -20.20 16.89
N GLU A 451 -18.11 -20.62 17.40
CA GLU A 451 -18.25 -21.49 18.60
C GLU A 451 -17.78 -22.93 18.40
N ASP A 452 -17.24 -23.51 19.47
CA ASP A 452 -16.81 -24.91 19.67
C ASP A 452 -15.41 -25.34 19.17
N SER A 453 -14.37 -24.56 19.48
CA SER A 453 -13.04 -25.14 19.74
C SER A 453 -12.63 -24.88 21.20
N ASP A 454 -12.17 -25.92 21.90
CA ASP A 454 -11.79 -25.92 23.34
C ASP A 454 -10.62 -24.99 23.72
N LYS A 455 -10.28 -24.00 22.90
CA LYS A 455 -9.20 -23.05 23.18
C LYS A 455 -9.47 -21.58 22.88
N TYR A 456 -10.50 -21.17 22.13
CA TYR A 456 -10.60 -19.76 21.70
C TYR A 456 -12.06 -19.27 21.59
N THR A 457 -12.31 -18.03 22.02
CA THR A 457 -13.64 -17.43 22.25
C THR A 457 -14.09 -16.49 21.13
N VAL A 458 -15.39 -16.50 20.87
CA VAL A 458 -16.16 -16.13 19.67
C VAL A 458 -16.54 -14.66 19.51
N VAL A 459 -16.64 -14.21 18.25
CA VAL A 459 -17.56 -13.16 17.82
C VAL A 459 -18.56 -13.80 16.84
N LEU A 460 -19.80 -13.99 17.31
CA LEU A 460 -20.89 -14.55 16.51
C LEU A 460 -20.98 -13.82 15.17
N SER A 461 -21.19 -14.57 14.09
CA SER A 461 -21.57 -13.98 12.81
C SER A 461 -22.73 -13.00 13.08
N PHE A 462 -22.53 -11.72 12.74
CA PHE A 462 -23.52 -10.68 13.00
C PHE A 462 -24.88 -11.03 12.36
N THR A 463 -24.88 -11.87 11.32
CA THR A 463 -26.05 -12.39 10.61
C THR A 463 -26.92 -13.37 11.40
N GLU A 464 -26.37 -14.26 12.22
CA GLU A 464 -27.17 -15.18 13.05
C GLU A 464 -27.70 -14.47 14.29
N ALA A 465 -26.87 -13.63 14.92
CA ALA A 465 -27.29 -12.82 16.04
C ALA A 465 -28.45 -11.88 15.66
N TRP A 466 -28.50 -11.37 14.43
CA TRP A 466 -29.57 -10.48 13.98
C TRP A 466 -30.83 -11.21 13.51
N GLY A 467 -30.71 -12.42 12.93
CA GLY A 467 -31.86 -13.27 12.61
C GLY A 467 -32.67 -13.64 13.86
N ASP A 468 -31.99 -14.14 14.90
CA ASP A 468 -32.61 -14.51 16.17
C ASP A 468 -33.17 -13.30 16.95
N TRP A 469 -32.58 -12.12 16.78
CA TRP A 469 -33.05 -10.89 17.41
C TRP A 469 -34.29 -10.31 16.72
N ASN A 470 -34.35 -10.41 15.39
CA ASN A 470 -35.48 -9.92 14.61
C ASN A 470 -36.71 -10.83 14.76
N ASP A 471 -36.51 -12.15 14.82
CA ASP A 471 -37.61 -13.10 15.06
C ASP A 471 -38.18 -12.95 16.49
N LYS A 472 -37.35 -12.64 17.50
CA LYS A 472 -37.81 -12.33 18.87
C LYS A 472 -38.49 -10.97 19.02
N MET A 473 -38.16 -9.99 18.19
CA MET A 473 -38.78 -8.65 18.21
C MET A 473 -40.12 -8.60 17.45
N ILE A 474 -40.38 -9.57 16.56
CA ILE A 474 -41.69 -9.73 15.89
C ILE A 474 -42.70 -10.46 16.80
N GLU A 475 -42.23 -11.18 17.82
CA GLU A 475 -43.08 -11.86 18.80
C GLU A 475 -43.58 -10.97 19.97
N VAL A 476 -43.05 -9.75 20.11
CA VAL A 476 -43.45 -8.74 21.12
C VAL A 476 -44.28 -7.64 20.46
#